data_AF-A0A963A541-F1
#
_entry.id   AF-A0A963A541-F1
#
_cell.length_a   1.000
_cell.length_b   1.000
_cell.length_c   1.000
_cell.angle_alpha   90.00
_cell.angle_beta   90.00
_cell.angle_gamma   90.00
#
_symmetry.space_group_name_H-M   'P 1'
#
loop_
_entity.id
_entity.type
_entity.pdbx_description
1 polymer ?
#
loop_
_entity_poly.entity_id
_entity_poly.type
_entity_poly.pdbx_seq_one_letter_code
_entity_poly.pdbx_strand_id
1 'polypeptide(L)'
;LAREVGYPLVVRPSYVLGGRAMEIVHDEDDLIRYMREAVSVSNDSPVLLDRFLNDAIEVDIDAICDGSDVVIGGIMEHIEEAGVHSGDSACSLPPYTLSAEIQDRMREQIFRLALELKVVGLMNTQFAIKDNEIYLLEVNPRASRTVPFVSKATGVQLAKVAARCMVGISLQAQHFTKEVIPANVFVKEAVFPFVKFPGVDTLLGPEMKSTGEVMGVGSNFGEAYAKALEGAGDLLPRFGKALVSVRDADKRRVVAVARDLSRFNFELVATGGTCNVIQAAGIPCKRVNKVAEGRPHVVDMIKNDEFDLIINTTDGKKAVEDSSEIRRAALRHKVTYTTTMSGGEAICLALKESDSINVIRLQDLHA
;
A
#
# COMPACT_ATOMS: atom_id res chain seq x y z
N LEU A 1 -7.23 27.55 10.34
CA LEU A 1 -6.92 26.12 10.52
C LEU A 1 -6.21 25.52 9.30
N ALA A 2 -6.83 25.40 8.11
CA ALA A 2 -6.18 24.78 6.95
C ALA A 2 -4.81 25.41 6.56
N ARG A 3 -4.73 26.74 6.51
CA ARG A 3 -3.46 27.47 6.27
C ARG A 3 -2.41 27.32 7.37
N GLU A 4 -2.83 26.96 8.59
CA GLU A 4 -1.94 26.76 9.75
C GLU A 4 -1.35 25.34 9.74
N VAL A 5 -2.17 24.34 9.39
CA VAL A 5 -1.72 22.94 9.22
C VAL A 5 -0.85 22.79 7.96
N GLY A 6 -1.21 23.49 6.88
CA GLY A 6 -0.46 23.53 5.62
C GLY A 6 -0.86 22.43 4.64
N TYR A 7 -1.01 22.80 3.37
CA TYR A 7 -1.35 21.88 2.28
C TYR A 7 -0.14 21.06 1.80
N PRO A 8 -0.37 19.87 1.19
CA PRO A 8 -1.65 19.18 1.05
C PRO A 8 -2.22 18.67 2.39
N LEU A 9 -3.53 18.59 2.49
CA LEU A 9 -4.28 18.15 3.67
C LEU A 9 -5.00 16.83 3.39
N VAL A 10 -5.14 15.97 4.40
CA VAL A 10 -6.11 14.87 4.40
C VAL A 10 -7.32 15.33 5.17
N VAL A 11 -8.48 15.28 4.54
CA VAL A 11 -9.75 15.59 5.18
C VAL A 11 -10.45 14.28 5.55
N ARG A 12 -10.73 14.10 6.85
CA ARG A 12 -11.25 12.84 7.40
C ARG A 12 -12.56 13.05 8.14
N PRO A 13 -13.69 12.48 7.66
CA PRO A 13 -14.91 12.41 8.44
C PRO A 13 -14.73 11.55 9.70
N SER A 14 -15.45 11.88 10.77
CA SER A 14 -15.48 11.04 11.97
C SER A 14 -16.45 9.85 11.80
N TYR A 15 -16.21 8.78 12.57
CA TYR A 15 -17.07 7.58 12.65
C TYR A 15 -17.30 6.85 11.31
N VAL A 16 -16.34 6.92 10.40
CA VAL A 16 -16.34 6.14 9.15
C VAL A 16 -15.32 5.01 9.21
N LEU A 17 -15.59 3.95 8.43
CA LEU A 17 -14.68 2.83 8.20
C LEU A 17 -14.32 2.80 6.71
N GLY A 18 -13.11 2.34 6.38
CA GLY A 18 -12.67 2.19 4.99
C GLY A 18 -12.30 3.51 4.30
N GLY A 19 -12.06 4.58 5.07
CA GLY A 19 -11.72 5.89 4.51
C GLY A 19 -12.87 6.56 3.76
N ARG A 20 -14.13 6.20 4.07
CA ARG A 20 -15.30 6.72 3.36
C ARG A 20 -15.32 8.25 3.35
N ALA A 21 -15.41 8.82 2.15
CA ALA A 21 -15.36 10.26 1.92
C ALA A 21 -14.10 10.96 2.48
N MET A 22 -12.98 10.23 2.64
CA MET A 22 -11.68 10.86 2.84
C MET A 22 -11.14 11.38 1.52
N GLU A 23 -10.53 12.57 1.54
CA GLU A 23 -9.96 13.18 0.33
C GLU A 23 -8.65 13.90 0.66
N ILE A 24 -7.69 13.83 -0.26
CA ILE A 24 -6.46 14.64 -0.22
C ILE A 24 -6.76 15.94 -0.95
N VAL A 25 -6.60 17.04 -0.24
CA VAL A 25 -6.93 18.39 -0.68
C VAL A 25 -5.65 19.18 -0.86
N HIS A 26 -5.42 19.76 -2.04
CA HIS A 26 -4.16 20.42 -2.38
C HIS A 26 -4.19 21.94 -2.19
N ASP A 27 -5.38 22.55 -2.19
CA ASP A 27 -5.55 23.98 -2.04
C ASP A 27 -6.88 24.35 -1.37
N GLU A 28 -7.11 25.66 -1.23
CA GLU A 28 -8.31 26.20 -0.56
C GLU A 28 -9.59 25.96 -1.36
N ASP A 29 -9.53 25.96 -2.70
CA ASP A 29 -10.69 25.75 -3.56
C ASP A 29 -11.16 24.29 -3.47
N ASP A 30 -10.22 23.34 -3.45
CA ASP A 30 -10.53 21.93 -3.22
C ASP A 30 -11.16 21.70 -1.83
N LEU A 31 -10.69 22.39 -0.79
CA LEU A 31 -11.25 22.29 0.56
C LEU A 31 -12.70 22.79 0.59
N ILE A 32 -12.97 23.94 -0.03
CA ILE A 32 -14.31 24.53 -0.09
C ILE A 32 -15.27 23.59 -0.83
N ARG A 33 -14.82 23.00 -1.94
CA ARG A 33 -15.61 22.02 -2.69
C ARG A 33 -15.94 20.80 -1.83
N TYR A 34 -14.93 20.20 -1.20
CA TYR A 34 -15.12 19.06 -0.31
C TYR A 34 -16.15 19.37 0.78
N MET A 35 -16.03 20.52 1.44
CA MET A 35 -16.93 20.92 2.53
C MET A 35 -18.39 21.09 2.07
N ARG A 36 -18.63 21.42 0.79
CA ARG A 36 -19.98 21.53 0.22
C ARG A 36 -20.56 20.17 -0.18
N GLU A 37 -19.73 19.28 -0.72
CA GLU A 37 -20.16 18.02 -1.32
C GLU A 37 -20.21 16.87 -0.31
N ALA A 38 -19.21 16.76 0.57
CA ALA A 38 -18.95 15.55 1.37
C ALA A 38 -19.40 15.64 2.84
N VAL A 39 -19.61 16.85 3.39
CA VAL A 39 -20.01 17.03 4.81
C VAL A 39 -21.42 16.50 5.10
N SER A 40 -22.23 16.23 4.07
CA SER A 40 -23.53 15.55 4.21
C SER A 40 -23.44 14.12 4.77
N VAL A 41 -22.24 13.52 4.79
CA VAL A 41 -21.99 12.15 5.27
C VAL A 41 -21.65 12.11 6.76
N SER A 42 -21.40 13.26 7.41
CA SER A 42 -21.05 13.34 8.83
C SER A 42 -22.29 13.65 9.70
N ASN A 43 -22.64 12.74 10.61
CA ASN A 43 -23.73 12.90 11.59
C ASN A 43 -23.36 13.90 12.71
N ASP A 44 -23.36 15.20 12.43
CA ASP A 44 -22.99 16.29 13.37
C ASP A 44 -21.58 16.17 13.98
N SER A 45 -20.75 15.27 13.45
CA SER A 45 -19.42 14.97 14.00
C SER A 45 -18.34 15.84 13.34
N PRO A 46 -17.26 16.19 14.07
CA PRO A 46 -16.20 17.02 13.52
C PRO A 46 -15.49 16.33 12.35
N VAL A 47 -15.02 17.13 11.40
CA VAL A 47 -14.15 16.70 10.30
C VAL A 47 -12.71 17.03 10.69
N LEU A 48 -11.81 16.05 10.65
CA LEU A 48 -10.40 16.25 10.94
C LEU A 48 -9.68 16.78 9.69
N LEU A 49 -8.75 17.71 9.93
CA LEU A 49 -7.85 18.28 8.93
C LEU A 49 -6.42 17.94 9.36
N ASP A 50 -5.83 16.95 8.70
CA ASP A 50 -4.47 16.51 8.96
C ASP A 50 -3.55 16.94 7.84
N ARG A 51 -2.28 17.20 8.17
CA ARG A 51 -1.26 17.43 7.14
C ARG A 51 -0.98 16.12 6.41
N PHE A 52 -1.03 16.13 5.09
CA PHE A 52 -0.71 14.94 4.31
C PHE A 52 0.80 14.68 4.33
N LEU A 53 1.17 13.46 4.72
CA LEU A 53 2.56 13.02 4.85
C LEU A 53 3.02 12.38 3.53
N ASN A 54 3.42 13.22 2.57
CA ASN A 54 3.97 12.74 1.29
C ASN A 54 5.14 11.77 1.50
N ASP A 55 5.21 10.71 0.68
CA ASP A 55 6.31 9.74 0.64
C ASP A 55 6.59 9.06 2.01
N ALA A 56 5.58 8.92 2.86
CA ALA A 56 5.70 8.21 4.13
C ALA A 56 5.35 6.73 3.97
N ILE A 57 6.05 5.87 4.69
CA ILE A 57 5.75 4.43 4.77
C ILE A 57 4.59 4.25 5.75
N GLU A 58 3.50 3.61 5.33
CA GLU A 58 2.40 3.27 6.24
C GLU A 58 2.66 1.91 6.91
N VAL A 59 2.31 1.80 8.19
CA VAL A 59 2.52 0.59 9.00
C VAL A 59 1.24 0.27 9.78
N ASP A 60 0.77 -0.96 9.65
CA ASP A 60 -0.27 -1.53 10.51
C ASP A 60 0.36 -2.42 11.57
N ILE A 61 -0.10 -2.29 12.82
CA ILE A 61 0.32 -3.19 13.90
C ILE A 61 -0.91 -3.69 14.65
N ASP A 62 -1.10 -5.01 14.62
CA ASP A 62 -2.11 -5.69 15.43
C ASP A 62 -1.49 -6.11 16.76
N ALA A 63 -2.20 -5.88 17.87
CA ALA A 63 -1.77 -6.24 19.22
C ALA A 63 -2.94 -6.72 20.08
N ILE A 64 -2.63 -7.47 21.14
CA ILE A 64 -3.61 -7.92 22.14
C ILE A 64 -3.21 -7.39 23.50
N CYS A 65 -4.17 -6.82 24.23
CA CYS A 65 -4.02 -6.38 25.61
C CYS A 65 -4.99 -7.16 26.49
N ASP A 66 -4.56 -7.63 27.67
CA ASP A 66 -5.46 -8.22 28.68
C ASP A 66 -5.88 -7.25 29.78
N GLY A 67 -5.58 -5.96 29.59
CA GLY A 67 -5.78 -4.89 30.56
C GLY A 67 -4.51 -4.54 31.36
N SER A 68 -3.49 -5.39 31.32
CA SER A 68 -2.21 -5.18 32.01
C SER A 68 -0.99 -5.50 31.15
N ASP A 69 -1.00 -6.66 30.49
CA ASP A 69 0.04 -7.10 29.57
C ASP A 69 -0.41 -6.82 28.14
N VAL A 70 0.55 -6.48 27.27
CA VAL A 70 0.32 -6.22 25.85
C VAL A 70 1.31 -7.04 25.04
N VAL A 71 0.82 -7.76 24.02
CA VAL A 71 1.66 -8.54 23.12
C VAL A 71 1.34 -8.16 21.68
N ILE A 72 2.40 -7.87 20.92
CA ILE A 72 2.31 -7.59 19.49
C ILE A 72 1.93 -8.87 18.75
N GLY A 73 0.88 -8.80 17.96
CA GLY A 73 0.46 -9.85 17.05
C GLY A 73 1.30 -9.86 15.77
N GLY A 74 1.53 -8.70 15.18
CA GLY A 74 2.42 -8.56 14.03
C GLY A 74 2.53 -7.12 13.53
N ILE A 75 3.71 -6.78 13.01
CA ILE A 75 4.01 -5.48 12.38
C ILE A 75 4.01 -5.68 10.87
N MET A 76 3.19 -4.90 10.16
CA MET A 76 3.02 -4.97 8.72
C MET A 76 3.45 -3.65 8.08
N GLU A 77 4.44 -3.71 7.21
CA GLU A 77 4.86 -2.56 6.40
C GLU A 77 4.10 -2.55 5.08
N HIS A 78 3.45 -1.45 4.73
CA HIS A 78 2.77 -1.33 3.44
C HIS A 78 3.77 -1.11 2.32
N ILE A 79 3.45 -1.62 1.12
CA ILE A 79 4.22 -1.35 -0.08
C ILE A 79 3.86 0.05 -0.58
N GLU A 80 2.57 0.35 -0.72
CA GLU A 80 2.10 1.69 -1.05
C GLU A 80 2.36 2.69 0.08
N GLU A 81 2.64 3.95 -0.31
CA GLU A 81 2.84 5.06 0.61
C GLU A 81 1.54 5.47 1.33
N ALA A 82 1.69 6.09 2.51
CA ALA A 82 0.60 6.67 3.26
C ALA A 82 -0.20 7.65 2.38
N GLY A 83 -1.51 7.44 2.32
CA GLY A 83 -2.40 8.12 1.36
C GLY A 83 -3.10 7.16 0.41
N VAL A 84 -2.53 5.97 0.20
CA VAL A 84 -3.30 4.80 -0.24
C VAL A 84 -3.84 4.11 1.00
N HIS A 85 -5.14 3.83 1.02
CA HIS A 85 -5.79 3.25 2.18
C HIS A 85 -5.24 1.84 2.49
N SER A 86 -4.89 1.57 3.75
CA SER A 86 -4.42 0.26 4.28
C SER A 86 -5.12 -1.00 3.75
N GLY A 87 -6.42 -0.91 3.44
CA GLY A 87 -7.20 -2.00 2.86
C GLY A 87 -6.81 -2.34 1.42
N ASP A 88 -6.44 -1.33 0.64
CA ASP A 88 -6.05 -1.43 -0.77
C ASP A 88 -4.54 -1.58 -0.94
N SER A 89 -3.73 -1.18 0.06
CA SER A 89 -2.29 -1.38 0.04
C SER A 89 -1.93 -2.86 0.16
N ALA A 90 -0.93 -3.30 -0.58
CA ALA A 90 -0.21 -4.51 -0.25
C ALA A 90 0.60 -4.30 1.04
N CYS A 91 0.87 -5.36 1.79
CA CYS A 91 1.73 -5.24 2.98
C CYS A 91 2.56 -6.49 3.23
N SER A 92 3.72 -6.30 3.89
CA SER A 92 4.68 -7.35 4.24
C SER A 92 4.73 -7.58 5.75
N LEU A 93 4.73 -8.85 6.15
CA LEU A 93 5.03 -9.31 7.50
C LEU A 93 6.13 -10.38 7.42
N PRO A 94 7.33 -10.16 8.00
CA PRO A 94 7.75 -8.94 8.71
C PRO A 94 7.97 -7.74 7.76
N PRO A 95 8.20 -6.53 8.29
CA PRO A 95 8.64 -5.37 7.51
C PRO A 95 9.87 -5.68 6.66
N TYR A 96 9.94 -5.13 5.45
CA TYR A 96 10.97 -5.44 4.45
C TYR A 96 12.00 -4.32 4.25
N THR A 97 11.70 -3.08 4.67
CA THR A 97 12.65 -1.95 4.64
C THR A 97 12.83 -1.26 5.99
N LEU A 98 11.86 -1.34 6.90
CA LEU A 98 11.92 -0.63 8.19
C LEU A 98 13.04 -1.15 9.09
N SER A 99 13.81 -0.23 9.68
CA SER A 99 14.86 -0.56 10.64
C SER A 99 14.29 -1.14 11.93
N ALA A 100 15.05 -2.03 12.58
CA ALA A 100 14.66 -2.60 13.87
C ALA A 100 14.41 -1.51 14.94
N GLU A 101 15.20 -0.43 14.93
CA GLU A 101 15.04 0.70 15.84
C GLU A 101 13.67 1.38 15.71
N ILE A 102 13.21 1.63 14.47
CA ILE A 102 11.89 2.23 14.23
C ILE A 102 10.79 1.26 14.67
N GLN A 103 10.94 -0.03 14.38
CA GLN A 103 9.99 -1.05 14.82
C GLN A 103 9.87 -1.09 16.35
N ASP A 104 10.99 -1.06 17.08
CA ASP A 104 10.99 -1.09 18.54
C ASP A 104 10.36 0.17 19.15
N ARG A 105 10.64 1.35 18.58
CA ARG A 105 9.95 2.59 18.97
C ARG A 105 8.43 2.52 18.75
N MET A 106 7.96 1.87 17.69
CA MET A 106 6.52 1.64 17.48
C MET A 106 5.94 0.67 18.50
N ARG A 107 6.66 -0.42 18.85
CA ARG A 107 6.24 -1.36 19.91
C ARG A 107 6.02 -0.64 21.24
N GLU A 108 6.95 0.22 21.63
CA GLU A 108 6.83 1.03 22.85
C GLU A 108 5.60 1.94 22.84
N GLN A 109 5.33 2.60 21.71
CA GLN A 109 4.14 3.46 21.57
C GLN A 109 2.85 2.65 21.70
N ILE A 110 2.78 1.47 21.10
CA ILE A 110 1.61 0.58 21.20
C ILE A 110 1.37 0.14 22.63
N PHE A 111 2.41 -0.24 23.38
CA PHE A 111 2.24 -0.62 24.78
C PHE A 111 1.65 0.52 25.62
N ARG A 112 2.10 1.76 25.40
CA ARG A 112 1.56 2.94 26.10
C ARG A 112 0.11 3.21 25.68
N LEU A 113 -0.17 3.17 24.38
CA LEU A 113 -1.52 3.41 23.83
C LEU A 113 -2.53 2.36 24.32
N ALA A 114 -2.16 1.08 24.32
CA ALA A 114 -3.02 -0.02 24.76
C ALA A 114 -3.50 0.17 26.20
N LEU A 115 -2.56 0.53 27.10
CA LEU A 115 -2.84 0.72 28.52
C LEU A 115 -3.62 2.01 28.78
N GLU A 116 -3.24 3.12 28.13
CA GLU A 116 -3.92 4.42 28.30
C GLU A 116 -5.38 4.35 27.78
N LEU A 117 -5.60 3.69 26.64
CA LEU A 117 -6.93 3.48 26.06
C LEU A 117 -7.71 2.36 26.74
N LYS A 118 -7.13 1.69 27.75
CA LYS A 118 -7.74 0.58 28.52
C LYS A 118 -8.26 -0.53 27.62
N VAL A 119 -7.47 -0.88 26.60
CA VAL A 119 -7.81 -1.96 25.68
C VAL A 119 -7.88 -3.29 26.44
N VAL A 120 -8.94 -4.06 26.19
CA VAL A 120 -9.04 -5.47 26.60
C VAL A 120 -9.50 -6.26 25.38
N GLY A 121 -8.63 -7.12 24.85
CA GLY A 121 -8.80 -7.81 23.58
C GLY A 121 -7.88 -7.27 22.49
N LEU A 122 -8.36 -7.24 21.25
CA LEU A 122 -7.59 -6.79 20.08
C LEU A 122 -7.58 -5.27 19.96
N MET A 123 -6.45 -4.75 19.49
CA MET A 123 -6.34 -3.42 18.92
C MET A 123 -5.48 -3.45 17.66
N ASN A 124 -5.68 -2.45 16.83
CA ASN A 124 -4.87 -2.15 15.66
C ASN A 124 -4.41 -0.69 15.73
N THR A 125 -3.16 -0.43 15.37
CA THR A 125 -2.60 0.92 15.32
C THR A 125 -1.97 1.15 13.97
N GLN A 126 -2.23 2.33 13.39
CA GLN A 126 -1.69 2.75 12.11
C GLN A 126 -0.69 3.89 12.32
N PHE A 127 0.50 3.74 11.74
CA PHE A 127 1.56 4.73 11.76
C PHE A 127 1.95 5.13 10.34
N ALA A 128 2.47 6.35 10.20
CA ALA A 128 3.23 6.78 9.04
C ALA A 128 4.66 7.09 9.45
N ILE A 129 5.63 6.55 8.71
CA ILE A 129 7.06 6.74 8.95
C ILE A 129 7.63 7.66 7.89
N LYS A 130 8.19 8.79 8.31
CA LYS A 130 8.81 9.75 7.40
C LYS A 130 10.05 10.35 8.02
N ASP A 131 11.16 10.33 7.29
CA ASP A 131 12.45 10.86 7.75
C ASP A 131 12.88 10.30 9.13
N ASN A 132 12.63 9.01 9.36
CA ASN A 132 12.83 8.28 10.64
C ASN A 132 11.97 8.77 11.83
N GLU A 133 10.97 9.62 11.59
CA GLU A 133 9.96 10.01 12.56
C GLU A 133 8.70 9.17 12.42
N ILE A 134 8.11 8.83 13.57
CA ILE A 134 6.90 8.01 13.69
C ILE A 134 5.72 8.94 13.96
N TYR A 135 4.76 8.97 13.03
CA TYR A 135 3.51 9.71 13.15
C TYR A 135 2.38 8.72 13.40
N LEU A 136 1.60 8.94 14.46
CA LEU A 136 0.40 8.14 14.75
C LEU A 136 -0.75 8.62 13.85
N LEU A 137 -1.33 7.72 13.05
CA LEU A 137 -2.47 8.01 12.20
C LEU A 137 -3.79 7.77 12.94
N GLU A 138 -4.00 6.55 13.44
CA GLU A 138 -5.17 6.20 14.22
C GLU A 138 -4.95 4.95 15.09
N VAL A 139 -5.81 4.78 16.10
CA VAL A 139 -5.91 3.56 16.89
C VAL A 139 -7.33 3.03 16.80
N ASN A 140 -7.45 1.76 16.43
CA ASN A 140 -8.69 1.01 16.37
C ASN A 140 -8.74 0.03 17.57
N PRO A 141 -9.46 0.33 18.66
CA PRO A 141 -9.57 -0.54 19.84
C PRO A 141 -10.54 -1.71 19.59
N ARG A 142 -10.29 -2.46 18.52
CA ARG A 142 -11.09 -3.59 18.03
C ARG A 142 -10.24 -4.47 17.12
N ALA A 143 -10.80 -5.60 16.69
CA ALA A 143 -10.24 -6.38 15.61
C ALA A 143 -10.19 -5.56 14.30
N SER A 144 -9.05 -5.64 13.61
CA SER A 144 -8.84 -5.14 12.25
C SER A 144 -9.08 -6.24 11.22
N ARG A 145 -9.08 -5.85 9.94
CA ARG A 145 -9.18 -6.80 8.82
C ARG A 145 -7.92 -7.64 8.65
N THR A 146 -6.77 -7.20 9.18
CA THR A 146 -5.46 -7.87 9.04
C THR A 146 -5.26 -9.01 10.03
N VAL A 147 -6.06 -9.11 11.09
CA VAL A 147 -5.96 -10.17 12.11
C VAL A 147 -5.92 -11.59 11.52
N PRO A 148 -6.75 -11.98 10.54
CA PRO A 148 -6.65 -13.28 9.89
C PRO A 148 -5.32 -13.50 9.16
N PHE A 149 -4.84 -12.50 8.42
CA PHE A 149 -3.54 -12.53 7.74
C PHE A 149 -2.39 -12.71 8.75
N VAL A 150 -2.34 -11.89 9.80
CA VAL A 150 -1.33 -11.99 10.86
C VAL A 150 -1.41 -13.36 11.57
N SER A 151 -2.62 -13.86 11.83
CA SER A 151 -2.80 -15.17 12.45
C SER A 151 -2.28 -16.31 11.57
N LYS A 152 -2.41 -16.19 10.25
CA LYS A 152 -1.88 -17.16 9.28
C LYS A 152 -0.38 -17.05 9.11
N ALA A 153 0.19 -15.86 9.18
CA ALA A 153 1.64 -15.67 9.07
C ALA A 153 2.37 -16.19 10.31
N THR A 154 1.83 -15.91 11.51
CA THR A 154 2.47 -16.23 12.79
C THR A 154 2.11 -17.61 13.34
N GLY A 155 1.03 -18.24 12.84
CA GLY A 155 0.47 -19.46 13.40
C GLY A 155 -0.32 -19.24 14.70
N VAL A 156 -0.43 -18.00 15.19
CA VAL A 156 -1.15 -17.65 16.41
C VAL A 156 -2.61 -17.31 16.09
N GLN A 157 -3.56 -17.94 16.76
CA GLN A 157 -4.99 -17.63 16.61
C GLN A 157 -5.37 -16.35 17.40
N LEU A 158 -4.93 -15.18 16.92
CA LEU A 158 -5.05 -13.91 17.65
C LEU A 158 -6.48 -13.60 18.12
N ALA A 159 -7.48 -13.80 17.25
CA ALA A 159 -8.89 -13.60 17.62
C ALA A 159 -9.33 -14.48 18.80
N LYS A 160 -8.85 -15.73 18.86
CA LYS A 160 -9.15 -16.65 19.96
C LYS A 160 -8.46 -16.23 21.26
N VAL A 161 -7.21 -15.77 21.16
CA VAL A 161 -6.45 -15.28 22.31
C VAL A 161 -7.12 -14.05 22.91
N ALA A 162 -7.46 -13.08 22.06
CA ALA A 162 -8.12 -11.85 22.48
C ALA A 162 -9.53 -12.10 23.04
N ALA A 163 -10.32 -13.00 22.45
CA ALA A 163 -11.63 -13.38 22.98
C ALA A 163 -11.54 -13.95 24.40
N ARG A 164 -10.48 -14.71 24.69
CA ARG A 164 -10.20 -15.25 26.03
C ARG A 164 -9.76 -14.15 27.01
N CYS A 165 -8.97 -13.16 26.56
CA CYS A 165 -8.66 -11.98 27.37
C CYS A 165 -9.93 -11.22 27.78
N MET A 166 -10.86 -11.02 26.84
CA MET A 166 -12.13 -10.32 27.11
C MET A 166 -13.03 -11.03 28.14
N VAL A 167 -12.87 -12.34 28.35
CA VAL A 167 -13.58 -13.10 29.39
C VAL A 167 -12.73 -13.38 30.64
N GLY A 168 -11.61 -12.68 30.79
CA GLY A 168 -10.78 -12.69 32.00
C GLY A 168 -9.63 -13.70 32.02
N ILE A 169 -9.30 -14.35 30.91
CA ILE A 169 -8.14 -15.25 30.82
C ILE A 169 -6.93 -14.44 30.31
N SER A 170 -5.98 -14.15 31.19
CA SER A 170 -4.78 -13.34 30.89
C SER A 170 -3.90 -13.94 29.80
N LEU A 171 -3.07 -13.10 29.17
CA LEU A 171 -2.06 -13.50 28.19
C LEU A 171 -1.06 -14.51 28.79
N GLN A 172 -0.69 -14.32 30.06
CA GLN A 172 0.13 -15.25 30.83
C GLN A 172 -0.52 -16.64 30.94
N ALA A 173 -1.80 -16.71 31.30
CA ALA A 173 -2.54 -17.98 31.43
C ALA A 173 -2.74 -18.68 30.08
N GLN A 174 -2.67 -17.94 28.98
CA GLN A 174 -2.74 -18.47 27.62
C GLN A 174 -1.36 -18.81 27.03
N HIS A 175 -0.26 -18.54 27.75
CA HIS A 175 1.12 -18.68 27.29
C HIS A 175 1.44 -17.87 26.01
N PHE A 176 0.71 -16.80 25.74
CA PHE A 176 1.00 -15.86 24.65
C PHE A 176 1.59 -14.58 25.24
N THR A 177 2.89 -14.61 25.55
CA THR A 177 3.58 -13.54 26.30
C THR A 177 4.66 -12.83 25.48
N LYS A 178 4.89 -13.27 24.24
CA LYS A 178 5.92 -12.72 23.34
C LYS A 178 5.40 -12.68 21.92
N GLU A 179 5.85 -11.67 21.18
CA GLU A 179 5.63 -11.55 19.74
C GLU A 179 6.28 -12.74 19.00
N VAL A 180 5.58 -13.24 17.98
CA VAL A 180 6.10 -14.28 17.08
C VAL A 180 6.54 -13.61 15.79
N ILE A 181 7.85 -13.61 15.53
CA ILE A 181 8.42 -13.16 14.27
C ILE A 181 8.60 -14.40 13.38
N PRO A 182 7.86 -14.52 12.26
CA PRO A 182 7.99 -15.69 11.40
C PRO A 182 9.34 -15.71 10.68
N ALA A 183 9.82 -16.92 10.37
CA ALA A 183 11.06 -17.13 9.61
C ALA A 183 10.89 -16.83 8.10
N ASN A 184 9.67 -16.98 7.57
CA ASN A 184 9.34 -16.67 6.19
C ASN A 184 8.73 -15.27 6.07
N VAL A 185 8.76 -14.73 4.86
CA VAL A 185 8.08 -13.48 4.52
C VAL A 185 6.69 -13.78 3.99
N PHE A 186 5.71 -13.05 4.50
CA PHE A 186 4.32 -13.12 4.09
C PHE A 186 3.89 -11.78 3.53
N VAL A 187 3.27 -11.80 2.36
CA VAL A 187 2.76 -10.60 1.71
C VAL A 187 1.26 -10.73 1.51
N LYS A 188 0.50 -9.72 1.93
CA LYS A 188 -0.90 -9.54 1.57
C LYS A 188 -0.99 -8.66 0.33
N GLU A 189 -1.79 -9.03 -0.66
CA GLU A 189 -2.15 -8.18 -1.81
C GLU A 189 -3.67 -8.06 -1.91
N ALA A 190 -4.16 -6.89 -2.33
CA ALA A 190 -5.58 -6.59 -2.46
C ALA A 190 -6.14 -6.99 -3.83
N VAL A 191 -7.41 -7.42 -3.86
CA VAL A 191 -8.13 -7.80 -5.08
C VAL A 191 -9.22 -6.77 -5.38
N PHE A 192 -9.15 -6.17 -6.55
CA PHE A 192 -9.98 -5.03 -6.94
C PHE A 192 -11.14 -5.40 -7.87
N PRO A 193 -12.33 -4.78 -7.71
CA PRO A 193 -13.48 -5.05 -8.56
C PRO A 193 -13.49 -4.21 -9.85
N PHE A 194 -12.41 -3.49 -10.19
CA PHE A 194 -12.43 -2.48 -11.26
C PHE A 194 -12.91 -3.00 -12.62
N VAL A 195 -12.63 -4.26 -12.94
CA VAL A 195 -13.10 -4.91 -14.19
C VAL A 195 -14.64 -4.95 -14.30
N LYS A 196 -15.35 -4.88 -13.16
CA LYS A 196 -16.82 -4.81 -13.10
C LYS A 196 -17.36 -3.40 -13.37
N PHE A 197 -16.52 -2.37 -13.29
CA PHE A 197 -16.91 -0.96 -13.36
C PHE A 197 -16.01 -0.17 -14.35
N PRO A 198 -16.11 -0.42 -15.67
CA PRO A 198 -15.17 0.10 -16.68
C PRO A 198 -15.21 1.63 -16.87
N GLY A 199 -16.18 2.32 -16.27
CA GLY A 199 -16.31 3.78 -16.26
C GLY A 199 -15.68 4.46 -15.04
N VAL A 200 -15.18 3.68 -14.08
CA VAL A 200 -14.51 4.20 -12.87
C VAL A 200 -13.00 4.33 -13.14
N ASP A 201 -12.36 5.27 -12.46
CA ASP A 201 -10.90 5.38 -12.46
C ASP A 201 -10.30 4.39 -11.45
N THR A 202 -9.25 3.68 -11.85
CA THR A 202 -8.60 2.63 -11.05
C THR A 202 -7.47 3.17 -10.18
N LEU A 203 -7.34 4.49 -10.05
CA LEU A 203 -6.37 5.10 -9.15
C LEU A 203 -6.67 4.73 -7.69
N LEU A 204 -5.64 4.37 -6.94
CA LEU A 204 -5.71 4.14 -5.50
C LEU A 204 -5.71 5.48 -4.74
N GLY A 205 -6.25 5.48 -3.53
CA GLY A 205 -6.34 6.70 -2.73
C GLY A 205 -6.78 6.42 -1.30
N PRO A 206 -7.22 7.45 -0.57
CA PRO A 206 -7.50 7.35 0.87
C PRO A 206 -8.80 6.59 1.19
N GLU A 207 -9.64 6.29 0.21
CA GLU A 207 -10.84 5.47 0.35
C GLU A 207 -10.62 4.07 -0.25
N MET A 208 -11.00 3.05 0.52
CA MET A 208 -10.86 1.63 0.15
C MET A 208 -11.80 1.24 -1.00
N LYS A 209 -11.28 0.52 -1.99
CA LYS A 209 -12.02 0.03 -3.16
C LYS A 209 -11.93 -1.49 -3.36
N SER A 210 -10.97 -2.15 -2.73
CA SER A 210 -10.78 -3.60 -2.81
C SER A 210 -11.93 -4.37 -2.18
N THR A 211 -12.14 -5.60 -2.66
CA THR A 211 -13.22 -6.50 -2.21
C THR A 211 -12.72 -7.77 -1.54
N GLY A 212 -11.43 -8.07 -1.69
CA GLY A 212 -10.79 -9.26 -1.14
C GLY A 212 -9.29 -9.08 -1.10
N GLU A 213 -8.61 -10.13 -0.65
CA GLU A 213 -7.16 -10.16 -0.49
C GLU A 213 -6.63 -11.58 -0.73
N VAL A 214 -5.36 -11.66 -1.07
CA VAL A 214 -4.60 -12.90 -1.21
C VAL A 214 -3.31 -12.82 -0.39
N MET A 215 -2.69 -13.96 -0.16
CA MET A 215 -1.49 -14.08 0.67
C MET A 215 -0.42 -14.89 -0.07
N GLY A 216 0.71 -14.24 -0.36
CA GLY A 216 1.93 -14.88 -0.84
C GLY A 216 2.87 -15.20 0.32
N VAL A 217 3.58 -16.34 0.24
CA VAL A 217 4.63 -16.71 1.20
C VAL A 217 5.92 -17.02 0.46
N GLY A 218 7.05 -16.52 0.97
CA GLY A 218 8.35 -16.72 0.38
C GLY A 218 9.47 -16.74 1.41
N SER A 219 10.61 -17.27 0.99
CA SER A 219 11.86 -17.20 1.74
C SER A 219 12.40 -15.76 1.83
N ASN A 220 11.99 -14.91 0.90
CA ASN A 220 12.31 -13.48 0.85
C ASN A 220 11.10 -12.68 0.33
N PHE A 221 11.19 -11.35 0.44
CA PHE A 221 10.11 -10.44 0.03
C PHE A 221 9.74 -10.57 -1.46
N GLY A 222 10.73 -10.69 -2.36
CA GLY A 222 10.46 -10.76 -3.80
C GLY A 222 9.63 -11.99 -4.16
N GLU A 223 9.98 -13.17 -3.61
CA GLU A 223 9.23 -14.41 -3.82
C GLU A 223 7.81 -14.31 -3.25
N ALA A 224 7.66 -13.76 -2.04
CA ALA A 224 6.36 -13.59 -1.40
C ALA A 224 5.47 -12.61 -2.18
N TYR A 225 6.03 -11.49 -2.63
CA TYR A 225 5.31 -10.47 -3.41
C TYR A 225 4.91 -10.98 -4.80
N ALA A 226 5.80 -11.71 -5.49
CA ALA A 226 5.49 -12.34 -6.77
C ALA A 226 4.28 -13.28 -6.68
N LYS A 227 4.23 -14.13 -5.63
CA LYS A 227 3.11 -15.04 -5.38
C LYS A 227 1.83 -14.31 -5.00
N ALA A 228 1.93 -13.21 -4.25
CA ALA A 228 0.77 -12.39 -3.89
C ALA A 228 0.16 -11.73 -5.14
N LEU A 229 0.98 -11.16 -6.02
CA LEU A 229 0.54 -10.61 -7.31
C LEU A 229 -0.12 -11.67 -8.20
N GLU A 230 0.52 -12.83 -8.37
CA GLU A 230 -0.04 -13.93 -9.17
C GLU A 230 -1.37 -14.42 -8.57
N GLY A 231 -1.45 -14.51 -7.24
CA GLY A 231 -2.70 -14.84 -6.53
C GLY A 231 -3.81 -13.81 -6.74
N ALA A 232 -3.46 -12.53 -6.86
CA ALA A 232 -4.41 -11.43 -7.11
C ALA A 232 -4.89 -11.41 -8.57
N GLY A 233 -4.25 -12.19 -9.45
CA GLY A 233 -4.56 -12.30 -10.87
C GLY A 233 -3.64 -11.49 -11.77
N ASP A 234 -2.59 -10.86 -11.21
CA ASP A 234 -1.60 -10.09 -11.95
C ASP A 234 -0.37 -10.95 -12.27
N LEU A 235 -0.21 -11.28 -13.55
CA LEU A 235 0.95 -12.04 -14.01
C LEU A 235 2.11 -11.09 -14.28
N LEU A 236 3.19 -11.24 -13.54
CA LEU A 236 4.40 -10.47 -13.77
C LEU A 236 5.07 -10.89 -15.09
N PRO A 237 5.26 -9.96 -16.06
CA PRO A 237 5.99 -10.27 -17.27
C PRO A 237 7.47 -10.49 -16.96
N ARG A 238 8.12 -11.44 -17.66
CA ARG A 238 9.55 -11.74 -17.46
C ARG A 238 10.49 -10.86 -18.30
N PHE A 239 9.99 -10.40 -19.44
CA PHE A 239 10.62 -9.52 -20.41
C PHE A 239 9.50 -8.85 -21.22
N GLY A 240 9.85 -7.93 -22.10
CA GLY A 240 8.87 -7.31 -23.00
C GLY A 240 9.08 -5.81 -23.09
N LYS A 241 8.01 -5.03 -23.17
CA LYS A 241 8.08 -3.57 -23.22
C LYS A 241 7.42 -2.97 -21.99
N ALA A 242 8.14 -2.09 -21.30
CA ALA A 242 7.65 -1.41 -20.10
C ALA A 242 7.41 0.07 -20.38
N LEU A 243 6.20 0.56 -20.07
CA LEU A 243 5.90 1.99 -20.04
C LEU A 243 6.22 2.55 -18.65
N VAL A 244 7.04 3.60 -18.59
CA VAL A 244 7.38 4.31 -17.36
C VAL A 244 6.97 5.78 -17.48
N SER A 245 5.97 6.19 -16.70
CA SER A 245 5.45 7.57 -16.72
C SER A 245 5.11 8.02 -15.30
N VAL A 246 6.08 8.66 -14.65
CA VAL A 246 6.00 9.01 -13.22
C VAL A 246 5.85 10.52 -12.99
N ARG A 247 5.34 10.90 -11.81
CA ARG A 247 5.32 12.29 -11.32
C ARG A 247 6.73 12.83 -11.06
N ASP A 248 6.85 14.14 -10.93
CA ASP A 248 8.14 14.81 -10.79
C ASP A 248 8.91 14.40 -9.53
N ALA A 249 8.22 14.17 -8.42
CA ALA A 249 8.82 13.72 -7.15
C ALA A 249 9.53 12.35 -7.29
N ASP A 250 9.00 11.47 -8.14
CA ASP A 250 9.48 10.10 -8.30
C ASP A 250 10.64 9.98 -9.30
N LYS A 251 10.95 11.04 -10.06
CA LYS A 251 12.01 11.02 -11.09
C LYS A 251 13.39 10.65 -10.54
N ARG A 252 13.68 10.90 -9.26
CA ARG A 252 14.95 10.45 -8.66
C ARG A 252 14.97 8.94 -8.46
N ARG A 253 13.86 8.36 -8.02
CA ARG A 253 13.70 6.93 -7.72
C ARG A 253 13.58 6.08 -8.99
N VAL A 254 12.93 6.62 -10.03
CA VAL A 254 12.65 5.89 -11.28
C VAL A 254 13.92 5.38 -11.99
N VAL A 255 15.07 6.03 -11.80
CA VAL A 255 16.34 5.61 -12.41
C VAL A 255 16.76 4.21 -11.95
N ALA A 256 16.55 3.88 -10.67
CA ALA A 256 16.87 2.56 -10.14
C ALA A 256 15.95 1.49 -10.75
N VAL A 257 14.65 1.78 -10.81
CA VAL A 257 13.65 0.90 -11.43
C VAL A 257 13.92 0.70 -12.92
N ALA A 258 14.19 1.76 -13.67
CA ALA A 258 14.55 1.66 -15.09
C ALA A 258 15.80 0.79 -15.31
N ARG A 259 16.79 0.90 -14.41
CA ARG A 259 18.01 0.06 -14.50
C ARG A 259 17.70 -1.40 -14.26
N ASP A 260 16.89 -1.71 -13.26
CA ASP A 260 16.48 -3.09 -12.95
C ASP A 260 15.63 -3.67 -14.09
N LEU A 261 14.64 -2.94 -14.60
CA LEU A 261 13.85 -3.37 -15.77
C LEU A 261 14.72 -3.61 -17.02
N SER A 262 15.69 -2.73 -17.29
CA SER A 262 16.62 -2.92 -18.40
C SER A 262 17.48 -4.19 -18.22
N ARG A 263 17.84 -4.58 -16.99
CA ARG A 263 18.55 -5.84 -16.71
C ARG A 263 17.68 -7.07 -16.94
N PHE A 264 16.36 -6.95 -16.76
CA PHE A 264 15.39 -7.99 -17.10
C PHE A 264 14.96 -7.98 -18.57
N ASN A 265 15.74 -7.33 -19.46
CA ASN A 265 15.49 -7.26 -20.90
C ASN A 265 14.16 -6.59 -21.28
N PHE A 266 13.66 -5.65 -20.48
CA PHE A 266 12.56 -4.80 -20.91
C PHE A 266 13.04 -3.70 -21.86
N GLU A 267 12.35 -3.54 -22.98
CA GLU A 267 12.42 -2.33 -23.78
C GLU A 267 11.68 -1.21 -23.04
N LEU A 268 12.41 -0.17 -22.63
CA LEU A 268 11.84 0.94 -21.89
C LEU A 268 11.25 1.99 -22.82
N VAL A 269 10.00 2.35 -22.57
CA VAL A 269 9.33 3.49 -23.18
C VAL A 269 8.85 4.44 -22.10
N ALA A 270 9.06 5.73 -22.25
CA ALA A 270 8.69 6.70 -21.23
C ALA A 270 8.15 8.01 -21.80
N THR A 271 7.28 8.68 -21.04
CA THR A 271 6.81 10.03 -21.39
C THR A 271 7.95 11.04 -21.24
N GLY A 272 7.89 12.17 -21.97
CA GLY A 272 9.04 13.05 -22.20
C GLY A 272 9.89 13.38 -20.96
N GLY A 273 9.26 13.86 -19.87
CA GLY A 273 9.98 14.20 -18.64
C GLY A 273 10.68 13.01 -17.97
N THR A 274 10.06 11.83 -18.00
CA THR A 274 10.61 10.59 -17.45
C THR A 274 11.71 10.03 -18.35
N CYS A 275 11.50 10.04 -19.66
CA CYS A 275 12.46 9.60 -20.67
C CYS A 275 13.78 10.37 -20.57
N ASN A 276 13.71 11.69 -20.43
CA ASN A 276 14.91 12.54 -20.30
C ASN A 276 15.76 12.15 -19.09
N VAL A 277 15.14 11.85 -17.95
CA VAL A 277 15.86 11.45 -16.72
C VAL A 277 16.49 10.07 -16.86
N ILE A 278 15.78 9.11 -17.45
CA ILE A 278 16.29 7.76 -17.69
C ILE A 278 17.47 7.80 -18.68
N GLN A 279 17.34 8.54 -19.79
CA GLN A 279 18.41 8.71 -20.78
C GLN A 279 19.63 9.44 -20.22
N ALA A 280 19.42 10.47 -19.38
CA ALA A 280 20.51 11.18 -18.71
C ALA A 280 21.31 10.25 -17.77
N ALA A 281 20.71 9.18 -17.26
CA ALA A 281 21.38 8.14 -16.48
C ALA A 281 22.08 7.07 -17.34
N GLY A 282 22.11 7.24 -18.67
CA GLY A 282 22.76 6.32 -19.62
C GLY A 282 21.96 5.07 -19.96
N ILE A 283 20.67 5.03 -19.63
CA ILE A 283 19.80 3.86 -19.86
C ILE A 283 19.02 4.07 -21.16
N PRO A 284 19.06 3.11 -22.13
CA PRO A 284 18.27 3.20 -23.34
C PRO A 284 16.77 3.27 -23.03
N CYS A 285 16.11 4.32 -23.53
CA CYS A 285 14.68 4.52 -23.35
C CYS A 285 14.12 5.27 -24.56
N LYS A 286 12.98 4.81 -25.09
CA LYS A 286 12.27 5.48 -26.19
C LYS A 286 11.24 6.44 -25.64
N ARG A 287 11.13 7.62 -26.24
CA ARG A 287 10.10 8.59 -25.87
C ARG A 287 8.76 8.22 -26.49
N VAL A 288 7.68 8.38 -25.74
CA VAL A 288 6.29 8.33 -26.21
C VAL A 288 5.53 9.60 -25.83
N ASN A 289 4.57 9.96 -26.66
CA ASN A 289 3.69 11.11 -26.42
C ASN A 289 2.62 10.78 -25.38
N LYS A 290 2.31 11.75 -24.52
CA LYS A 290 1.03 11.77 -23.78
C LYS A 290 -0.14 12.00 -24.74
N VAL A 291 -1.36 11.75 -24.30
CA VAL A 291 -2.58 11.96 -25.10
C VAL A 291 -2.65 13.38 -25.68
N ALA A 292 -2.27 14.39 -24.88
CA ALA A 292 -2.23 15.79 -25.29
C ALA A 292 -1.08 16.17 -26.25
N GLU A 293 -0.08 15.31 -26.44
CA GLU A 293 1.16 15.62 -27.17
C GLU A 293 1.14 15.16 -28.64
N GLY A 294 0.11 14.43 -29.08
CA GLY A 294 -0.06 13.99 -30.48
C GLY A 294 -0.01 12.46 -30.66
N ARG A 295 -0.02 11.98 -31.91
CA ARG A 295 -0.09 10.54 -32.24
C ARG A 295 1.18 9.98 -32.91
N PRO A 296 1.52 8.69 -32.69
CA PRO A 296 0.91 7.78 -31.72
C PRO A 296 1.22 8.18 -30.27
N HIS A 297 0.26 8.00 -29.35
CA HIS A 297 0.44 8.26 -27.91
C HIS A 297 0.35 7.00 -27.07
N VAL A 298 0.66 7.12 -25.77
CA VAL A 298 0.62 6.02 -24.78
C VAL A 298 -0.64 5.15 -24.87
N VAL A 299 -1.82 5.75 -24.95
CA VAL A 299 -3.09 4.98 -25.01
C VAL A 299 -3.23 4.20 -26.33
N ASP A 300 -2.67 4.68 -27.45
CA ASP A 300 -2.73 3.95 -28.71
C ASP A 300 -1.85 2.70 -28.64
N MET A 301 -0.66 2.83 -28.07
CA MET A 301 0.26 1.71 -27.87
C MET A 301 -0.32 0.66 -26.91
N ILE A 302 -0.97 1.07 -25.82
CA ILE A 302 -1.67 0.13 -24.92
C ILE A 302 -2.77 -0.62 -25.68
N LYS A 303 -3.56 0.09 -26.50
CA LYS A 303 -4.62 -0.53 -27.31
C LYS A 303 -4.11 -1.49 -28.38
N ASN A 304 -2.86 -1.33 -28.81
CA ASN A 304 -2.18 -2.20 -29.74
C ASN A 304 -1.42 -3.33 -29.03
N ASP A 305 -1.67 -3.56 -27.73
CA ASP A 305 -1.02 -4.59 -26.91
C ASP A 305 0.51 -4.51 -26.94
N GLU A 306 1.05 -3.29 -26.99
CA GLU A 306 2.49 -3.07 -27.13
C GLU A 306 3.26 -3.13 -25.82
N PHE A 307 2.60 -3.09 -24.67
CA PHE A 307 3.21 -3.05 -23.35
C PHE A 307 2.83 -4.25 -22.51
N ASP A 308 3.81 -4.77 -21.76
CA ASP A 308 3.65 -5.88 -20.83
C ASP A 308 3.60 -5.39 -19.38
N LEU A 309 4.25 -4.26 -19.09
CA LEU A 309 4.31 -3.64 -17.77
C LEU A 309 4.10 -2.12 -17.87
N ILE A 310 3.31 -1.54 -16.96
CA ILE A 310 3.11 -0.09 -16.87
C ILE A 310 3.37 0.39 -15.44
N ILE A 311 4.29 1.34 -15.27
CA ILE A 311 4.47 2.08 -14.02
C ILE A 311 3.99 3.51 -14.27
N ASN A 312 2.86 3.87 -13.68
CA ASN A 312 2.26 5.18 -13.86
C ASN A 312 1.90 5.86 -12.54
N THR A 313 2.76 6.75 -12.06
CA THR A 313 2.49 7.57 -10.88
C THR A 313 2.03 8.97 -11.28
N THR A 314 1.08 9.52 -10.53
CA THR A 314 0.42 10.81 -10.84
C THR A 314 0.27 11.66 -9.59
N ASP A 315 0.33 12.98 -9.76
CA ASP A 315 0.12 13.94 -8.67
C ASP A 315 -0.66 15.15 -9.18
N GLY A 316 -1.61 15.62 -8.36
CA GLY A 316 -2.54 16.68 -8.69
C GLY A 316 -3.70 16.24 -9.58
N LYS A 317 -4.85 16.88 -9.35
CA LYS A 317 -6.15 16.54 -9.96
C LYS A 317 -6.12 16.47 -11.49
N LYS A 318 -5.55 17.48 -12.14
CA LYS A 318 -5.47 17.52 -13.61
C LYS A 318 -4.64 16.37 -14.18
N ALA A 319 -3.50 16.05 -13.55
CA ALA A 319 -2.67 14.94 -14.02
C ALA A 319 -3.35 13.58 -13.78
N VAL A 320 -4.10 13.44 -12.69
CA VAL A 320 -4.93 12.26 -12.40
C VAL A 320 -6.00 12.07 -13.48
N GLU A 321 -6.73 13.12 -13.85
CA GLU A 321 -7.74 13.08 -14.91
C GLU A 321 -7.11 12.74 -16.28
N ASP A 322 -6.03 13.45 -16.65
CA ASP A 322 -5.31 13.26 -17.91
C ASP A 322 -4.70 11.85 -18.07
N SER A 323 -4.41 11.17 -16.95
CA SER A 323 -3.83 9.82 -16.93
C SER A 323 -4.85 8.70 -16.71
N SER A 324 -6.11 9.03 -16.43
CA SER A 324 -7.17 8.04 -16.19
C SER A 324 -7.37 7.09 -17.38
N GLU A 325 -7.17 7.58 -18.61
CA GLU A 325 -7.24 6.77 -19.82
C GLU A 325 -6.14 5.70 -19.89
N ILE A 326 -4.93 5.99 -19.40
CA ILE A 326 -3.82 5.04 -19.36
C ILE A 326 -4.19 3.87 -18.46
N ARG A 327 -4.64 4.16 -17.23
CA ARG A 327 -5.00 3.13 -16.25
C ARG A 327 -6.19 2.28 -16.70
N ARG A 328 -7.22 2.92 -17.26
CA ARG A 328 -8.39 2.23 -17.83
C ARG A 328 -8.01 1.36 -19.03
N ALA A 329 -7.14 1.83 -19.91
CA ALA A 329 -6.66 1.06 -21.04
C ALA A 329 -5.83 -0.14 -20.57
N ALA A 330 -4.92 0.06 -19.61
CA ALA A 330 -4.11 -1.01 -19.00
C ALA A 330 -4.99 -2.13 -18.43
N LEU A 331 -6.00 -1.77 -17.62
CA LEU A 331 -6.95 -2.73 -17.06
C LEU A 331 -7.72 -3.50 -18.15
N ARG A 332 -8.21 -2.81 -19.19
CA ARG A 332 -9.00 -3.45 -20.27
C ARG A 332 -8.16 -4.41 -21.11
N HIS A 333 -6.91 -4.06 -21.34
CA HIS A 333 -5.95 -4.86 -22.11
C HIS A 333 -5.19 -5.86 -21.24
N LYS A 334 -5.53 -5.95 -19.94
CA LYS A 334 -4.90 -6.87 -18.97
C LYS A 334 -3.37 -6.71 -18.92
N VAL A 335 -2.90 -5.47 -19.04
CA VAL A 335 -1.48 -5.14 -18.87
C VAL A 335 -1.23 -4.93 -17.39
N THR A 336 -0.26 -5.64 -16.83
CA THR A 336 0.15 -5.50 -15.43
C THR A 336 0.62 -4.07 -15.19
N TYR A 337 0.07 -3.40 -14.18
CA TYR A 337 0.40 -2.01 -13.91
C TYR A 337 0.40 -1.68 -12.41
N THR A 338 1.18 -0.68 -12.05
CA THR A 338 1.18 -0.09 -10.71
C THR A 338 1.05 1.43 -10.79
N THR A 339 0.43 2.00 -9.76
CA THR A 339 0.16 3.44 -9.66
C THR A 339 1.06 4.17 -8.66
N THR A 340 1.93 3.44 -7.98
CA THR A 340 2.88 3.98 -6.98
C THR A 340 4.32 3.67 -7.36
N MET A 341 5.25 4.50 -6.92
CA MET A 341 6.66 4.29 -7.19
C MET A 341 7.21 3.12 -6.37
N SER A 342 6.74 2.97 -5.13
CA SER A 342 7.09 1.84 -4.27
C SER A 342 6.57 0.50 -4.81
N GLY A 343 5.37 0.47 -5.41
CA GLY A 343 4.88 -0.71 -6.13
C GLY A 343 5.78 -1.06 -7.31
N GLY A 344 6.28 -0.08 -8.06
CA GLY A 344 7.25 -0.30 -9.14
C GLY A 344 8.59 -0.87 -8.65
N GLU A 345 9.07 -0.41 -7.49
CA GLU A 345 10.26 -0.95 -6.82
C GLU A 345 10.03 -2.38 -6.32
N ALA A 346 8.87 -2.65 -5.72
CA ALA A 346 8.48 -3.98 -5.25
C ALA A 346 8.35 -4.99 -6.41
N ILE A 347 7.78 -4.58 -7.55
CA ILE A 347 7.76 -5.39 -8.78
C ILE A 347 9.18 -5.75 -9.20
N CYS A 348 10.13 -4.81 -9.17
CA CYS A 348 11.52 -5.10 -9.51
C CYS A 348 12.18 -6.10 -8.55
N LEU A 349 11.78 -6.12 -7.27
CA LEU A 349 12.20 -7.15 -6.31
C LEU A 349 11.59 -8.51 -6.63
N ALA A 350 10.30 -8.55 -6.98
CA ALA A 350 9.63 -9.79 -7.39
C ALA A 350 10.20 -10.40 -8.68
N LEU A 351 10.55 -9.57 -9.68
CA LEU A 351 11.14 -10.03 -10.94
C LEU A 351 12.49 -10.75 -10.75
N LYS A 352 13.27 -10.39 -9.71
CA LYS A 352 14.53 -11.06 -9.35
C LYS A 352 14.34 -12.53 -8.95
N GLU A 353 13.14 -12.87 -8.47
CA GLU A 353 12.81 -14.18 -7.89
C GLU A 353 11.93 -15.04 -8.82
N SER A 354 11.76 -14.62 -10.07
CA SER A 354 10.77 -15.19 -11.00
C SER A 354 10.95 -16.68 -11.32
N ASP A 355 12.10 -17.28 -11.02
CA ASP A 355 12.37 -18.72 -11.25
C ASP A 355 12.11 -19.62 -10.02
N SER A 356 11.68 -19.06 -8.89
CA SER A 356 11.69 -19.71 -7.58
C SER A 356 10.31 -19.91 -6.95
N ILE A 357 9.29 -20.36 -7.71
CA ILE A 357 7.95 -20.57 -7.13
C ILE A 357 7.87 -21.94 -6.44
N ASN A 358 8.16 -21.96 -5.14
CA ASN A 358 7.94 -23.13 -4.29
C ASN A 358 6.54 -23.09 -3.65
N VAL A 359 5.90 -24.25 -3.51
CA VAL A 359 4.62 -24.38 -2.80
C VAL A 359 4.87 -24.99 -1.42
N ILE A 360 4.33 -24.37 -0.37
CA ILE A 360 4.47 -24.84 1.00
C ILE A 360 3.07 -24.92 1.63
N ARG A 361 2.76 -26.02 2.29
CA ARG A 361 1.50 -26.17 3.02
C ARG A 361 1.55 -25.35 4.30
N LEU A 362 0.44 -24.76 4.69
CA LEU A 362 0.36 -23.99 5.94
C LEU A 362 0.75 -24.83 7.17
N GLN A 363 0.44 -26.13 7.18
CA GLN A 363 0.82 -27.03 8.25
C GLN A 363 2.33 -27.20 8.34
N ASP A 364 3.04 -27.23 7.21
CA ASP A 364 4.50 -27.36 7.19
C ASP A 364 5.20 -26.06 7.64
N LEU A 365 4.56 -24.90 7.42
CA LEU A 365 5.05 -23.61 7.91
C LEU A 365 5.00 -23.46 9.44
N HIS A 366 4.13 -24.22 10.10
CA HIS A 366 3.90 -24.13 11.56
C HIS A 366 4.17 -25.45 12.30
N ALA A 367 4.81 -26.41 11.64
CA ALA A 367 5.11 -27.74 12.20
C ALA A 367 6.18 -27.72 13.28
#